data_AF-A0A354P5T0-F1
#
_entry.id   AF-A0A354P5T0-F1
#
_cell.length_a   1.000
_cell.length_b   1.000
_cell.length_c   1.000
_cell.angle_alpha   90.00
_cell.angle_beta   90.00
_cell.angle_gamma   90.00
#
_symmetry.space_group_name_H-M   'P 1'
#
loop_
_entity.id
_entity.type
_entity.pdbx_description
1 polymer ?
#
loop_
_entity_poly.entity_id
_entity_poly.type
_entity_poly.pdbx_seq_one_letter_code
_entity_poly.pdbx_strand_id
1 'polypeptide(L)'
;GPHHGSLIELGKEEFHAELVHDDKSVTIYVLDSVAKNPVPVDVSEVVINVLHDGKPEQFKLAAAPQESDPSGKSSRFVANDPELASHLDDEAAAPKLAITISGKSYRGTITHEHDHAH
;
A
#
# COMPACT_ATOMS: atom_id res chain seq x y z
N GLY A 1 10.80 3.29 -2.50
CA GLY A 1 11.19 2.11 -3.31
C GLY A 1 11.41 2.53 -4.75
N PRO A 2 11.24 1.62 -5.74
CA PRO A 2 11.44 1.90 -7.17
C PRO A 2 10.51 2.99 -7.74
N HIS A 3 9.38 3.28 -7.10
CA HIS A 3 8.43 4.31 -7.51
C HIS A 3 8.54 5.59 -6.66
N HIS A 4 9.62 5.75 -5.89
CA HIS A 4 9.84 6.89 -4.98
C HIS A 4 8.79 7.01 -3.86
N GLY A 5 8.15 5.91 -3.48
CA GLY A 5 7.23 5.83 -2.36
C GLY A 5 7.84 5.20 -1.10
N SER A 6 7.04 5.14 -0.04
CA SER A 6 7.41 4.52 1.25
C SER A 6 7.30 3.00 1.17
N LEU A 7 8.31 2.29 1.67
CA LEU A 7 8.27 0.83 1.73
C LEU A 7 7.51 0.34 2.95
N ILE A 8 6.79 -0.77 2.77
CA ILE A 8 5.98 -1.44 3.77
C ILE A 8 6.43 -2.90 3.79
N GLU A 9 6.99 -3.34 4.91
CA GLU A 9 7.38 -4.73 5.07
C GLU A 9 6.16 -5.64 5.26
N LEU A 10 6.16 -6.80 4.58
CA LEU A 10 5.10 -7.80 4.67
C LEU A 10 5.68 -9.16 5.01
N GLY A 11 5.28 -9.70 6.16
CA GLY A 11 5.63 -11.08 6.54
C GLY A 11 7.12 -11.29 6.81
N LYS A 12 7.78 -10.35 7.50
CA LYS A 12 9.23 -10.39 7.77
C LYS A 12 10.06 -10.38 6.48
N GLU A 13 9.80 -9.37 5.64
CA GLU A 13 10.47 -9.17 4.34
C GLU A 13 10.25 -10.31 3.31
N GLU A 14 9.29 -11.22 3.54
CA GLU A 14 8.85 -12.17 2.50
C GLU A 14 8.41 -11.43 1.23
N PHE A 15 7.72 -10.30 1.44
CA PHE A 15 7.31 -9.35 0.41
C PHE A 15 7.46 -7.93 0.93
N HIS A 16 7.43 -6.98 0.00
CA HIS A 16 7.27 -5.57 0.32
C HIS A 16 6.04 -5.03 -0.41
N ALA A 17 5.44 -3.99 0.15
CA ALA A 17 4.63 -3.08 -0.62
C ALA A 17 5.32 -1.72 -0.70
N GLU A 18 5.02 -0.94 -1.73
CA GLU A 18 5.42 0.45 -1.84
C GLU A 18 4.17 1.31 -1.96
N LEU A 19 4.07 2.30 -1.09
CA LEU A 19 2.98 3.27 -1.08
C LEU A 19 3.44 4.59 -1.69
N VAL A 20 2.71 5.02 -2.71
CA VAL A 20 2.87 6.33 -3.36
C VAL A 20 1.53 7.04 -3.28
N HIS A 21 1.50 8.26 -2.78
CA HIS A 21 0.30 9.08 -2.81
C HIS A 21 0.59 10.52 -3.23
N ASP A 22 -0.45 11.16 -3.75
CA ASP A 22 -0.57 12.61 -3.88
C ASP A 22 -1.85 13.06 -3.15
N ASP A 23 -2.20 14.35 -3.22
CA ASP A 23 -3.38 14.92 -2.54
C ASP A 23 -4.73 14.28 -2.93
N LYS A 24 -4.76 13.39 -3.93
CA LYS A 24 -6.01 12.87 -4.52
C LYS A 24 -6.06 11.36 -4.63
N SER A 25 -4.93 10.69 -4.60
CA SER A 25 -4.84 9.29 -4.94
C SER A 25 -3.76 8.57 -4.16
N VAL A 26 -4.02 7.31 -3.88
CA VAL A 26 -3.10 6.40 -3.20
C VAL A 26 -2.90 5.18 -4.07
N THR A 27 -1.64 4.84 -4.29
CA THR A 27 -1.20 3.68 -5.05
C THR A 27 -0.36 2.77 -4.17
N ILE A 28 -0.68 1.48 -4.19
CA ILE A 28 0.12 0.41 -3.60
C ILE A 28 0.71 -0.43 -4.73
N TYR A 29 2.03 -0.60 -4.72
CA TYR A 29 2.73 -1.60 -5.53
C TYR A 29 3.13 -2.78 -4.65
N VAL A 30 2.96 -4.01 -5.13
CA VAL A 30 3.40 -5.23 -4.45
C VAL A 30 4.73 -5.64 -5.04
N LEU A 31 5.74 -5.81 -4.19
CA LEU A 31 7.12 -6.06 -4.55
C LEU A 31 7.66 -7.34 -3.88
N ASP A 32 8.75 -7.84 -4.43
CA ASP A 32 9.47 -9.01 -3.91
C ASP A 32 10.22 -8.73 -2.59
N SER A 33 10.90 -9.75 -2.07
CA SER A 33 11.65 -9.68 -0.81
C SER A 33 12.84 -8.70 -0.82
N VAL A 34 13.21 -8.16 -1.98
CA VAL A 34 14.26 -7.13 -2.10
C VAL A 34 13.70 -5.76 -2.50
N ALA A 35 12.36 -5.60 -2.47
CA ALA A 35 11.64 -4.37 -2.76
C ALA A 35 11.97 -3.76 -4.13
N LYS A 36 12.13 -4.60 -5.16
CA LYS A 36 12.49 -4.13 -6.52
C LYS A 36 11.57 -4.62 -7.61
N ASN A 37 11.19 -5.89 -7.58
CA ASN A 37 10.46 -6.49 -8.70
C ASN A 37 8.96 -6.59 -8.36
N PRO A 38 8.07 -6.24 -9.30
CA PRO A 38 6.63 -6.35 -9.08
C PRO A 38 6.21 -7.81 -8.88
N VAL A 39 5.30 -8.04 -7.95
CA VAL A 39 4.73 -9.35 -7.63
C VAL A 39 3.21 -9.31 -7.87
N PRO A 40 2.74 -9.82 -9.03
CA PRO A 40 1.31 -9.83 -9.34
C PRO A 40 0.54 -10.81 -8.44
N VAL A 41 -0.55 -10.35 -7.84
CA VAL A 41 -1.40 -11.13 -6.95
C VAL A 41 -2.83 -11.27 -7.49
N ASP A 42 -3.49 -12.35 -7.10
CA ASP A 42 -4.85 -12.70 -7.54
C ASP A 42 -5.89 -12.22 -6.51
N VAL A 43 -5.99 -10.89 -6.37
CA VAL A 43 -7.02 -10.23 -5.57
C VAL A 43 -7.53 -8.99 -6.33
N SER A 44 -8.82 -8.69 -6.20
CA SER A 44 -9.44 -7.54 -6.85
C SER A 44 -9.22 -6.22 -6.10
N GLU A 45 -8.86 -6.29 -4.81
CA GLU A 45 -8.66 -5.12 -3.96
C GLU A 45 -7.70 -5.41 -2.80
N VAL A 46 -7.11 -4.34 -2.29
CA VAL A 46 -6.39 -4.32 -1.01
C VAL A 46 -6.99 -3.27 -0.10
N VAL A 47 -6.63 -3.32 1.19
CA VAL A 47 -7.24 -2.48 2.21
C VAL A 47 -6.17 -1.68 2.95
N ILE A 48 -6.42 -0.39 3.14
CA ILE A 48 -5.71 0.42 4.13
C ILE A 48 -6.68 0.72 5.29
N ASN A 49 -6.23 0.48 6.51
CA ASN A 49 -6.96 0.81 7.73
C ASN A 49 -6.26 1.99 8.39
N VAL A 50 -7.03 2.98 8.81
CA VAL A 50 -6.53 4.18 9.50
C VAL A 50 -7.32 4.42 10.79
N LEU A 51 -6.82 5.28 11.66
CA LEU A 51 -7.50 5.80 12.82
C LEU A 51 -7.79 7.29 12.60
N HIS A 52 -9.06 7.67 12.58
CA HIS A 52 -9.46 9.07 12.50
C HIS A 52 -10.26 9.42 13.75
N ASP A 53 -9.79 10.40 14.53
CA ASP A 53 -10.38 10.76 15.82
C ASP A 53 -10.58 9.55 16.76
N GLY A 54 -9.62 8.61 16.73
CA GLY A 54 -9.66 7.37 17.51
C GLY A 54 -10.66 6.32 17.00
N LYS A 55 -11.31 6.53 15.86
CA LYS A 55 -12.21 5.57 15.23
C LYS A 55 -11.52 4.88 14.04
N PRO A 56 -11.68 3.56 13.88
CA PRO A 56 -11.13 2.87 12.73
C PRO A 56 -11.94 3.19 11.47
N GLU A 57 -11.22 3.58 10.41
CA GLU A 57 -11.75 3.74 9.06
C GLU A 57 -11.03 2.81 8.09
N GLN A 58 -11.73 2.36 7.05
CA GLN A 58 -11.23 1.37 6.10
C GLN A 58 -11.44 1.85 4.67
N PHE A 59 -10.34 1.89 3.93
CA PHE A 59 -10.32 2.29 2.53
C PHE A 59 -9.88 1.13 1.64
N LYS A 60 -10.51 1.02 0.47
CA LYS A 60 -10.26 -0.05 -0.49
C LYS A 60 -9.57 0.51 -1.72
N LEU A 61 -8.48 -0.13 -2.12
CA LEU A 61 -7.76 0.20 -3.35
C LEU A 61 -8.04 -0.92 -4.36
N ALA A 62 -8.56 -0.55 -5.53
CA ALA A 62 -8.93 -1.51 -6.57
C ALA A 62 -7.69 -1.95 -7.36
N ALA A 63 -7.68 -3.21 -7.81
CA ALA A 63 -6.66 -3.72 -8.71
C ALA A 63 -6.57 -2.86 -9.99
N ALA A 64 -5.37 -2.38 -10.31
CA ALA A 64 -5.07 -1.62 -11.51
C ALA A 64 -3.82 -2.23 -12.18
N PRO A 65 -3.95 -3.39 -12.85
CA PRO A 65 -2.82 -4.15 -13.36
C PRO A 65 -1.85 -3.30 -14.19
N GLN A 66 -0.56 -3.60 -14.07
CA GLN A 66 0.48 -3.07 -14.95
C GLN A 66 0.52 -3.88 -16.25
N GLU A 67 1.14 -3.34 -17.30
CA GLU A 67 1.23 -4.00 -18.61
C GLU A 67 1.95 -5.36 -18.54
N SER A 68 2.87 -5.52 -17.59
CA SER A 68 3.61 -6.76 -17.36
C SER A 68 2.84 -7.79 -16.52
N ASP A 69 1.69 -7.44 -15.96
CA ASP A 69 0.94 -8.33 -15.09
C ASP A 69 0.22 -9.42 -15.90
N PRO A 70 0.25 -10.69 -15.46
CA PRO A 70 -0.57 -11.74 -16.05
C PRO A 70 -2.06 -11.44 -15.94
N SER A 71 -2.84 -11.88 -16.93
CA SER A 71 -4.30 -11.75 -16.91
C SER A 71 -4.91 -12.28 -15.61
N GLY A 72 -5.79 -11.48 -14.99
CA GLY A 72 -6.45 -11.80 -13.73
C GLY A 72 -5.62 -11.51 -12.47
N LYS A 73 -4.40 -11.00 -12.61
CA LYS A 73 -3.55 -10.59 -11.48
C LYS A 73 -3.21 -9.11 -11.56
N SER A 74 -2.82 -8.54 -10.43
CA SER A 74 -2.36 -7.17 -10.34
C SER A 74 -1.19 -7.06 -9.38
N SER A 75 -0.14 -6.36 -9.76
CA SER A 75 0.92 -5.92 -8.86
C SER A 75 0.71 -4.49 -8.35
N ARG A 76 -0.31 -3.78 -8.87
CA ARG A 76 -0.65 -2.41 -8.49
C ARG A 76 -2.11 -2.25 -8.07
N PHE A 77 -2.36 -1.44 -7.05
CA PHE A 77 -3.70 -1.13 -6.54
C PHE A 77 -3.85 0.37 -6.34
N VAL A 78 -4.99 0.94 -6.71
CA VAL A 78 -5.22 2.39 -6.69
C VAL A 78 -6.55 2.73 -6.02
N ALA A 79 -6.55 3.76 -5.19
CA ALA A 79 -7.75 4.49 -4.78
C ALA A 79 -7.61 5.96 -5.20
N ASN A 80 -8.65 6.50 -5.84
CA ASN A 80 -8.76 7.94 -6.10
C ASN A 80 -9.59 8.56 -4.96
N ASP A 81 -8.99 8.62 -3.78
CA ASP A 81 -9.65 9.00 -2.54
C ASP A 81 -8.82 10.09 -1.82
N PRO A 82 -9.21 11.37 -1.96
CA PRO A 82 -8.53 12.48 -1.29
C PRO A 82 -8.60 12.44 0.24
N GLU A 83 -9.64 11.80 0.80
CA GLU A 83 -9.77 11.65 2.25
C GLU A 83 -8.72 10.65 2.75
N LEU A 84 -8.58 9.50 2.09
CA LEU A 84 -7.49 8.58 2.40
C LEU A 84 -6.12 9.24 2.23
N ALA A 85 -5.90 9.98 1.15
CA ALA A 85 -4.64 10.70 0.92
C ALA A 85 -4.32 11.64 2.09
N SER A 86 -5.30 12.44 2.51
CA SER A 86 -5.15 13.35 3.65
C SER A 86 -4.93 12.62 4.97
N HIS A 87 -5.57 11.46 5.19
CA HIS A 87 -5.35 10.64 6.38
C HIS A 87 -3.95 10.05 6.43
N LEU A 88 -3.34 9.75 5.28
CA LEU A 88 -1.96 9.29 5.26
C LEU A 88 -1.04 10.39 5.78
N ASP A 89 -1.24 11.66 5.42
CA ASP A 89 -0.41 12.77 5.94
C ASP A 89 -0.57 13.04 7.46
N ASP A 90 -1.54 12.42 8.14
CA ASP A 90 -1.75 12.55 9.58
C ASP A 90 -0.96 11.48 10.37
N GLU A 91 0.00 11.92 11.19
CA GLU A 91 0.78 11.04 12.07
C GLU A 91 -0.11 10.22 13.05
N ALA A 92 -1.29 10.73 13.42
CA ALA A 92 -2.23 10.04 14.30
C ALA A 92 -3.00 8.92 13.61
N ALA A 93 -2.97 8.85 12.27
CA ALA A 93 -3.76 7.89 11.50
C ALA A 93 -3.29 6.43 11.68
N ALA A 94 -2.04 6.22 12.11
CA ALA A 94 -1.44 4.90 12.29
C ALA A 94 -1.79 3.88 11.16
N PRO A 95 -1.58 4.26 9.88
CA PRO A 95 -2.09 3.51 8.74
C PRO A 95 -1.52 2.09 8.64
N LYS A 96 -2.36 1.12 8.26
CA LYS A 96 -1.99 -0.29 8.09
C LYS A 96 -2.55 -0.89 6.82
N LEU A 97 -1.66 -1.40 5.97
CA LEU A 97 -2.01 -2.17 4.79
C LEU A 97 -2.40 -3.60 5.19
N ALA A 98 -3.46 -4.11 4.57
CA ALA A 98 -3.85 -5.51 4.60
C ALA A 98 -4.00 -6.03 3.16
N ILE A 99 -3.31 -7.13 2.86
CA ILE A 99 -3.27 -7.74 1.53
C ILE A 99 -3.22 -9.27 1.65
N THR A 100 -3.76 -9.96 0.65
CA THR A 100 -3.62 -11.42 0.52
C THR A 100 -2.73 -11.73 -0.68
N ILE A 101 -1.66 -12.50 -0.43
CA ILE A 101 -0.69 -12.93 -1.45
C ILE A 101 -0.68 -14.46 -1.44
N SER A 102 -1.02 -15.08 -2.58
CA SER A 102 -1.09 -16.54 -2.73
C SER A 102 -1.93 -17.24 -1.64
N GLY A 103 -3.04 -16.63 -1.25
CA GLY A 103 -3.96 -17.16 -0.23
C GLY A 103 -3.53 -16.93 1.23
N LYS A 104 -2.35 -16.35 1.49
CA LYS A 104 -1.91 -15.96 2.83
C LYS A 104 -2.14 -14.47 3.04
N SER A 105 -2.74 -14.10 4.17
CA SER A 105 -2.94 -12.69 4.53
C SER A 105 -1.71 -12.10 5.21
N TYR A 106 -1.35 -10.90 4.80
CA TYR A 106 -0.26 -10.11 5.32
C TYR A 106 -0.78 -8.77 5.80
N ARG A 107 -0.05 -8.18 6.76
CA ARG A 107 -0.27 -6.83 7.25
C ARG A 107 1.06 -6.11 7.33
N GLY A 108 1.06 -4.84 6.97
CA GLY A 108 2.22 -3.97 7.07
C GLY A 108 1.83 -2.62 7.66
N THR A 109 2.68 -2.09 8.54
CA THR A 109 2.54 -0.74 9.06
C THR A 109 3.05 0.24 8.01
N ILE A 110 2.31 1.31 7.77
CA ILE A 110 2.76 2.43 6.94
C ILE A 110 3.36 3.47 7.89
N THR A 111 4.65 3.75 7.74
CA THR A 111 5.38 4.71 8.57
C THR A 111 5.70 5.96 7.76
N HIS A 112 5.51 7.13 8.37
CA HIS A 112 5.95 8.40 7.83
C HIS A 112 7.40 8.62 8.25
N GLU A 113 8.34 8.32 7.34
CA GLU A 113 9.73 8.72 7.51
C GLU A 113 9.81 10.22 7.19
N HIS A 114 9.55 11.06 8.20
CA HIS A 114 9.92 12.47 8.13
C HIS A 114 11.44 12.55 8.22
N ASP A 115 12.12 12.51 7.06
CA ASP A 115 13.49 12.97 6.97
C ASP A 115 13.53 14.45 7.35
N HIS A 116 13.80 14.73 8.62
CA HIS A 116 14.18 16.04 9.11
C HIS A 116 15.57 16.38 8.56
N ALA A 117 15.62 16.85 7.31
CA ALA A 117 16.75 17.64 6.86
C ALA A 117 16.63 19.05 7.48
N HIS A 118 17.38 19.27 8.56
CA HIS A 118 17.64 20.58 9.17
C HIS A 118 18.40 21.52 8.23
#